data_AF-A0AB34ILF3-F1
#
_entry.id   AF-A0AB34ILF3-F1
#
_cell.length_a   1.000
_cell.length_b   1.000
_cell.length_c   1.000
_cell.angle_alpha   90.00
_cell.angle_beta   90.00
_cell.angle_gamma   90.00
#
_symmetry.space_group_name_H-M   'P 1'
#
loop_
_entity.id
_entity.type
_entity.pdbx_description
1 polymer ?
#
loop_
_entity_poly.entity_id
_entity_poly.type
_entity_poly.pdbx_seq_one_letter_code
_entity_poly.pdbx_strand_id
1 'polypeptide(L)'
;MALVCLLASALLPPPAPARPTPSTPTHLPRSTAESFRPPAPTRARLPPPRSRAIRASLPPTHDEWMLYALRLAERGRLTTAPNPWVGCVIIGADGSTVLGEGWHVVKGGPHAEAAALADARERGVPREQMEGGTAYVTLEPCHAGVGKTTPPCDEALVASGLRRVHIALVDPDPTFGNAGVGHLREHGVDVTVGTAAAAVAASLRPYLHHRRTRLPYVVLKAAPSADGAIACADGSSQWITGGGARAHAQLLRASSRAILVGSGTALADEPRLTLRLDDAPVPPEWHTPAVGPLRVVLDGRGRVVSGPLLDPTLAPTLIFTTAAAPASSRRVWEAAGVEVCEVGAGPHGEGVSLEQVLVELGGRGVLQLMVEGGGALLGCFLAQRVAQQMRLYIGACVLGSDARRWIQAPIASSIEEAQRWKLLDVQRLGDDVCLDYLLPGGNFDP
;
A
#
# COMPACT_ATOMS: atom_id res chain seq x y z
N MET A 1 -30.99 3.21 -50.99
CA MET A 1 -31.35 4.12 -52.12
C MET A 1 -32.80 3.88 -52.48
N ALA A 2 -33.53 4.95 -52.86
CA ALA A 2 -35.01 5.12 -52.91
C ALA A 2 -35.59 5.52 -51.53
N LEU A 3 -35.69 6.82 -51.19
CA LEU A 3 -36.65 7.86 -51.62
C LEU A 3 -38.04 7.68 -50.97
N VAL A 4 -38.51 8.69 -50.24
CA VAL A 4 -39.81 9.39 -50.41
C VAL A 4 -40.40 9.96 -49.09
N CYS A 5 -40.65 11.27 -49.16
CA CYS A 5 -41.67 12.14 -48.54
C CYS A 5 -41.74 12.47 -47.03
N LEU A 6 -41.62 13.79 -46.82
CA LEU A 6 -42.34 14.62 -45.84
C LEU A 6 -43.83 14.27 -45.69
N LEU A 7 -44.34 14.37 -44.46
CA LEU A 7 -45.54 15.16 -44.15
C LEU A 7 -45.61 15.43 -42.63
N ALA A 8 -45.84 16.70 -42.31
CA ALA A 8 -46.10 17.18 -40.96
C ALA A 8 -47.51 16.77 -40.50
N SER A 9 -47.65 16.44 -39.22
CA SER A 9 -48.92 16.52 -38.50
C SER A 9 -48.65 16.78 -37.02
N ALA A 10 -49.13 17.94 -36.58
CA ALA A 10 -49.19 18.35 -35.19
C ALA A 10 -50.17 17.43 -34.45
N LEU A 11 -49.71 16.80 -33.37
CA LEU A 11 -50.53 16.09 -32.41
C LEU A 11 -50.46 16.82 -31.07
N LEU A 12 -51.65 17.16 -30.58
CA LEU A 12 -51.93 17.85 -29.32
C LEU A 12 -51.35 17.11 -28.10
N PRO A 13 -51.03 17.82 -27.00
CA PRO A 13 -50.58 17.19 -25.76
C PRO A 13 -51.74 16.47 -25.04
N PRO A 14 -51.43 15.40 -24.26
CA PRO A 14 -52.44 14.64 -23.52
C PRO A 14 -53.03 15.44 -22.34
N PRO A 15 -54.26 15.12 -21.88
CA PRO A 15 -54.92 15.86 -20.82
C PRO A 15 -54.36 15.52 -19.43
N ALA A 16 -54.42 16.49 -18.52
CA ALA A 16 -53.99 16.37 -17.13
C ALA A 16 -54.85 15.36 -16.32
N PRO A 17 -54.27 14.64 -15.35
CA PRO A 17 -55.02 13.68 -14.53
C PRO A 17 -55.96 14.39 -13.54
N ALA A 18 -57.17 13.85 -13.45
CA ALA A 18 -58.23 14.30 -12.56
C ALA A 18 -57.91 14.04 -11.08
N ARG A 19 -58.25 15.01 -10.21
CA ARG A 19 -58.23 14.86 -8.74
C ARG A 19 -59.35 13.92 -8.29
N PRO A 20 -59.10 12.94 -7.41
CA PRO A 20 -60.19 12.22 -6.75
C PRO A 20 -60.75 13.01 -5.56
N THR A 21 -62.08 13.11 -5.50
CA THR A 21 -62.88 13.54 -4.34
C THR A 21 -63.14 12.37 -3.39
N PRO A 22 -63.47 12.62 -2.11
CA PRO A 22 -63.34 11.63 -1.05
C PRO A 22 -64.57 10.71 -0.99
N SER A 23 -64.35 9.40 -0.84
CA SER A 23 -65.39 8.43 -0.48
C SER A 23 -65.32 8.09 1.01
N THR A 24 -66.49 8.11 1.63
CA THR A 24 -66.79 7.84 3.04
C THR A 24 -66.61 6.34 3.35
N PRO A 25 -66.25 5.93 4.59
CA PRO A 25 -65.69 4.61 4.86
C PRO A 25 -66.78 3.57 5.13
N THR A 26 -66.66 2.41 4.47
CA THR A 26 -67.44 1.21 4.80
C THR A 26 -66.74 0.44 5.92
N HIS A 27 -67.47 0.21 7.01
CA HIS A 27 -67.05 -0.58 8.17
C HIS A 27 -66.72 -2.04 7.77
N LEU A 28 -65.53 -2.51 8.14
CA LEU A 28 -65.16 -3.93 8.20
C LEU A 28 -64.72 -4.28 9.64
N PRO A 29 -64.92 -5.53 10.09
CA PRO A 29 -64.91 -5.88 11.51
C PRO A 29 -63.48 -5.88 12.10
N ARG A 30 -63.40 -5.48 13.38
CA ARG A 30 -62.20 -5.48 14.20
C ARG A 30 -61.64 -6.90 14.33
N SER A 31 -60.52 -7.16 13.63
CA SER A 31 -59.59 -8.22 13.98
C SER A 31 -58.69 -7.71 15.12
N THR A 32 -58.61 -8.47 16.19
CA THR A 32 -57.77 -8.24 17.35
C THR A 32 -56.30 -8.31 16.96
N ALA A 33 -55.64 -7.15 16.86
CA ALA A 33 -54.20 -7.06 16.78
C ALA A 33 -53.60 -7.48 18.13
N GLU A 34 -53.12 -8.72 18.23
CA GLU A 34 -52.15 -9.09 19.24
C GLU A 34 -50.88 -8.26 19.01
N SER A 35 -50.55 -7.44 19.99
CA SER A 35 -49.32 -6.67 20.02
C SER A 35 -48.12 -7.61 20.04
N PHE A 36 -47.41 -7.73 18.92
CA PHE A 36 -46.09 -8.36 18.92
C PHE A 36 -45.11 -7.42 19.64
N ARG A 37 -44.97 -7.61 20.95
CA ARG A 37 -43.86 -7.06 21.75
C ARG A 37 -42.64 -7.96 21.51
N PRO A 38 -41.50 -7.42 21.06
CA PRO A 38 -40.27 -8.20 21.04
C PRO A 38 -39.92 -8.61 22.49
N PRO A 39 -39.40 -9.83 22.72
CA PRO A 39 -38.99 -10.25 24.05
C PRO A 39 -37.85 -9.35 24.55
N ALA A 40 -37.96 -8.90 25.80
CA ALA A 40 -36.88 -8.19 26.47
C ALA A 40 -35.62 -9.05 26.50
N PRO A 41 -34.42 -8.48 26.35
CA PRO A 41 -33.18 -9.25 26.38
C PRO A 41 -33.04 -9.92 27.74
N THR A 42 -33.11 -11.24 27.77
CA THR A 42 -32.74 -12.05 28.92
C THR A 42 -31.28 -11.75 29.26
N ARG A 43 -31.06 -10.97 30.33
CA ARG A 43 -29.76 -10.85 30.98
C ARG A 43 -29.36 -12.23 31.49
N ALA A 44 -28.59 -12.97 30.68
CA ALA A 44 -27.84 -14.11 31.18
C ALA A 44 -26.93 -13.59 32.31
N ARG A 45 -27.17 -14.05 33.55
CA ARG A 45 -26.24 -13.81 34.65
C ARG A 45 -24.91 -14.46 34.25
N LEU A 46 -23.93 -13.63 33.92
CA LEU A 46 -22.55 -14.05 33.78
C LEU A 46 -22.12 -14.70 35.11
N PRO A 47 -21.42 -15.85 35.10
CA PRO A 47 -20.86 -16.44 36.31
C PRO A 47 -19.90 -15.44 36.97
N PRO A 48 -19.77 -15.45 38.31
CA PRO A 48 -18.88 -14.52 38.99
C PRO A 48 -17.44 -14.68 38.47
N PRO A 49 -16.66 -13.59 38.37
CA PRO A 49 -15.28 -13.68 37.91
C PRO A 49 -14.53 -14.60 38.87
N ARG A 50 -14.04 -15.73 38.34
CA ARG A 50 -13.08 -16.56 39.07
C ARG A 50 -11.92 -15.66 39.45
N SER A 51 -11.61 -15.65 40.75
CA SER A 51 -10.50 -14.93 41.36
C SER A 51 -9.31 -14.89 40.41
N ARG A 52 -8.91 -13.68 40.03
CA ARG A 52 -7.76 -13.39 39.19
C ARG A 52 -6.50 -13.78 39.98
N ALA A 53 -6.20 -15.08 39.99
CA ALA A 53 -4.89 -15.57 40.40
C ALA A 53 -3.88 -14.75 39.59
N ILE A 54 -2.95 -14.11 40.28
CA ILE A 54 -1.85 -13.38 39.70
C ILE A 54 -1.07 -14.43 38.87
N ARG A 55 -1.40 -14.57 37.59
CA ARG A 55 -0.50 -15.19 36.64
C ARG A 55 0.67 -14.23 36.59
N ALA A 56 1.79 -14.61 37.21
CA ALA A 56 3.07 -14.11 36.75
C ALA A 56 3.05 -14.21 35.22
N SER A 57 3.16 -13.08 34.54
CA SER A 57 3.16 -13.06 33.08
C SER A 57 4.27 -13.98 32.62
N LEU A 58 3.92 -15.01 31.82
CA LEU A 58 4.93 -15.84 31.17
C LEU A 58 5.88 -14.90 30.38
N PRO A 59 7.18 -15.20 30.32
CA PRO A 59 8.10 -14.42 29.52
C PRO A 59 7.63 -14.42 28.05
N PRO A 60 7.80 -13.30 27.31
CA PRO A 60 7.39 -13.24 25.92
C PRO A 60 8.11 -14.31 25.08
N THR A 61 7.38 -14.85 24.11
CA THR A 61 7.88 -15.80 23.13
C THR A 61 8.85 -15.15 22.13
N HIS A 62 9.65 -15.96 21.46
CA HIS A 62 10.54 -15.48 20.39
C HIS A 62 9.78 -14.75 19.27
N ASP A 63 8.59 -15.23 18.91
CA ASP A 63 7.74 -14.57 17.93
C ASP A 63 7.24 -13.22 18.43
N GLU A 64 6.86 -13.08 19.71
CA GLU A 64 6.45 -11.79 20.28
C GLU A 64 7.61 -10.77 20.27
N TRP A 65 8.84 -11.21 20.55
CA TRP A 65 10.02 -10.35 20.43
C TRP A 65 10.36 -9.98 18.99
N MET A 66 10.21 -10.91 18.05
CA MET A 66 10.40 -10.59 16.63
C MET A 66 9.31 -9.64 16.11
N LEU A 67 8.06 -9.79 16.56
CA LEU A 67 7.00 -8.84 16.26
C LEU A 67 7.25 -7.47 16.91
N TYR A 68 7.97 -7.41 18.03
CA TYR A 68 8.46 -6.15 18.58
C TYR A 68 9.55 -5.52 17.71
N ALA A 69 10.54 -6.31 17.27
CA ALA A 69 11.53 -5.85 16.29
C ALA A 69 10.87 -5.34 15.00
N LEU A 70 9.81 -6.00 14.53
CA LEU A 70 9.01 -5.53 13.39
C LEU A 70 8.37 -4.18 13.65
N ARG A 71 7.80 -3.93 14.85
CA ARG A 71 7.28 -2.60 15.21
C ARG A 71 8.35 -1.51 15.19
N LEU A 72 9.59 -1.84 15.60
CA LEU A 72 10.73 -0.92 15.47
C LEU A 72 11.05 -0.68 13.98
N ALA A 73 11.06 -1.73 13.15
CA ALA A 73 11.31 -1.63 11.72
C ALA A 73 10.34 -0.68 11.02
N GLU A 74 9.04 -0.77 11.33
CA GLU A 74 7.99 0.10 10.74
C GLU A 74 8.26 1.59 10.94
N ARG A 75 9.01 1.97 11.99
CA ARG A 75 9.38 3.38 12.23
C ARG A 75 10.23 3.97 11.11
N GLY A 76 10.99 3.15 10.39
CA GLY A 76 11.81 3.57 9.23
C GLY A 76 11.09 3.50 7.89
N ARG A 77 9.82 3.07 7.84
CA ARG A 77 9.12 2.70 6.59
C ARG A 77 9.04 3.83 5.55
N LEU A 78 9.06 5.09 5.99
CA LEU A 78 8.88 6.26 5.12
C LEU A 78 10.20 6.94 4.72
N THR A 79 11.34 6.45 5.20
CA THR A 79 12.62 7.18 5.18
C THR A 79 13.81 6.33 4.72
N THR A 80 13.70 5.01 4.69
CA THR A 80 14.84 4.11 4.37
C THR A 80 15.02 3.80 2.89
N ALA A 81 13.96 3.89 2.07
CA ALA A 81 14.01 3.48 0.67
C ALA A 81 15.20 4.13 -0.10
N PRO A 82 15.97 3.36 -0.90
CA PRO A 82 15.71 1.99 -1.35
C PRO A 82 16.29 0.89 -0.44
N ASN A 83 16.80 1.23 0.74
CA ASN A 83 17.21 0.25 1.75
C ASN A 83 15.96 -0.37 2.40
N PRO A 84 16.06 -1.61 2.94
CA PRO A 84 14.98 -2.20 3.71
C PRO A 84 14.77 -1.42 5.02
N TRP A 85 13.53 -1.38 5.51
CA TRP A 85 13.27 -0.99 6.89
C TRP A 85 13.45 -2.22 7.78
N VAL A 86 14.51 -2.20 8.58
CA VAL A 86 14.92 -3.31 9.44
C VAL A 86 14.81 -2.85 10.89
N GLY A 87 14.42 -3.75 11.78
CA GLY A 87 14.37 -3.54 13.21
C GLY A 87 15.18 -4.60 13.95
N CYS A 88 15.74 -4.21 15.09
CA CYS A 88 16.50 -5.06 15.99
C CYS A 88 16.13 -4.73 17.43
N VAL A 89 15.92 -5.76 18.25
CA VAL A 89 15.84 -5.63 19.70
C VAL A 89 16.80 -6.62 20.35
N ILE A 90 17.50 -6.17 21.40
CA ILE A 90 18.41 -6.97 22.20
C ILE A 90 17.73 -7.24 23.55
N ILE A 91 17.59 -8.52 23.88
CA ILE A 91 16.96 -9.00 25.11
C ILE A 91 18.00 -9.68 25.99
N GLY A 92 17.97 -9.40 27.29
CA GLY A 92 18.86 -9.98 28.28
C GLY A 92 18.69 -11.49 28.43
N ALA A 93 19.63 -12.10 29.15
CA ALA A 93 19.64 -13.55 29.38
C ALA A 93 18.40 -14.06 30.14
N ASP A 94 17.70 -13.18 30.87
CA ASP A 94 16.42 -13.45 31.54
C ASP A 94 15.25 -13.70 30.56
N GLY A 95 15.43 -13.35 29.28
CA GLY A 95 14.41 -13.48 28.24
C GLY A 95 13.31 -12.43 28.28
N SER A 96 13.40 -11.44 29.17
CA SER A 96 12.36 -10.42 29.37
C SER A 96 12.85 -8.98 29.37
N THR A 97 14.10 -8.73 29.75
CA THR A 97 14.64 -7.38 29.87
C THR A 97 15.11 -6.87 28.52
N VAL A 98 14.56 -5.74 28.05
CA VAL A 98 15.05 -5.05 26.86
C VAL A 98 16.33 -4.30 27.21
N LEU A 99 17.44 -4.69 26.58
CA LEU A 99 18.75 -4.06 26.75
C LEU A 99 18.99 -2.97 25.72
N GLY A 100 18.48 -3.14 24.49
CA GLY A 100 18.67 -2.17 23.42
C GLY A 100 17.67 -2.32 22.28
N GLU A 101 17.35 -1.21 21.63
CA GLU A 101 16.37 -1.11 20.55
C GLU A 101 16.94 -0.31 19.39
N GLY A 102 16.73 -0.79 18.17
CA GLY A 102 17.24 -0.12 16.99
C GLY A 102 16.43 -0.41 15.75
N TRP A 103 16.46 0.54 14.82
CA TRP A 103 15.91 0.39 13.49
C TRP A 103 16.72 1.22 12.51
N HIS A 104 16.67 0.85 11.23
CA HIS A 104 17.30 1.66 10.19
C HIS A 104 16.45 2.92 9.97
N VAL A 105 17.00 4.10 10.31
CA VAL A 105 16.25 5.36 10.25
C VAL A 105 16.21 5.93 8.84
N VAL A 106 17.35 5.95 8.16
CA VAL A 106 17.51 6.63 6.87
C VAL A 106 18.68 6.03 6.09
N LYS A 107 18.61 6.07 4.76
CA LYS A 107 19.70 5.64 3.88
C LYS A 107 21.04 6.29 4.30
N GLY A 108 22.06 5.46 4.47
CA GLY A 108 23.41 5.90 4.86
C GLY A 108 23.61 6.08 6.37
N GLY A 109 22.54 6.03 7.17
CA GLY A 109 22.62 5.94 8.63
C GLY A 109 22.97 4.53 9.13
N PRO A 110 23.12 4.35 10.45
CA PRO A 110 23.38 3.03 11.04
C PRO A 110 22.25 2.05 10.71
N HIS A 111 22.62 0.77 10.57
CA HIS A 111 21.68 -0.33 10.48
C HIS A 111 21.03 -0.61 11.84
N ALA A 112 19.96 -1.42 11.85
CA ALA A 112 19.15 -1.65 13.04
C ALA A 112 19.95 -2.26 14.19
N GLU A 113 20.85 -3.19 13.89
CA GLU A 113 21.69 -3.91 14.83
C GLU A 113 22.71 -2.97 15.48
N ALA A 114 23.37 -2.15 14.66
CA ALA A 114 24.29 -1.12 15.14
C ALA A 114 23.56 -0.08 16.01
N ALA A 115 22.33 0.31 15.62
CA ALA A 115 21.50 1.22 16.41
C ALA A 115 21.09 0.60 17.76
N ALA A 116 20.69 -0.68 17.78
CA ALA A 116 20.30 -1.37 19.03
C ALA A 116 21.48 -1.52 20.00
N LEU A 117 22.68 -1.82 19.50
CA LEU A 117 23.90 -1.87 20.30
C LEU A 117 24.30 -0.48 20.82
N ALA A 118 24.10 0.57 20.02
CA ALA A 118 24.37 1.94 20.43
C ALA A 118 23.39 2.40 21.54
N ASP A 119 22.09 2.09 21.39
CA ASP A 119 21.06 2.37 22.40
C ASP A 119 21.34 1.61 23.71
N ALA A 120 21.75 0.34 23.65
CA ALA A 120 22.17 -0.41 24.85
C ALA A 120 23.32 0.27 25.58
N ARG A 121 24.34 0.75 24.84
CA ARG A 121 25.46 1.51 25.42
C ARG A 121 25.01 2.84 26.02
N GLU A 122 24.11 3.57 25.35
CA GLU A 122 23.58 4.84 25.85
C GLU A 122 22.77 4.66 27.15
N ARG A 123 22.04 3.54 27.26
CA ARG A 123 21.35 3.13 28.50
C ARG A 123 22.29 2.67 29.61
N GLY A 124 23.60 2.63 29.36
CA GLY A 124 24.60 2.18 30.32
C GLY A 124 24.58 0.66 30.56
N VAL A 125 24.05 -0.12 29.61
CA VAL A 125 24.06 -1.59 29.71
C VAL A 125 25.51 -2.09 29.58
N PRO A 126 26.06 -2.70 30.63
CA PRO A 126 27.42 -3.21 30.59
C PRO A 126 27.48 -4.50 29.77
N ARG A 127 28.66 -4.84 29.22
CA ARG A 127 28.82 -5.98 28.31
C ARG A 127 28.38 -7.30 28.94
N GLU A 128 28.63 -7.46 30.24
CA GLU A 128 28.27 -8.64 31.02
C GLU A 128 26.75 -8.89 31.07
N GLN A 129 25.92 -7.85 30.89
CA GLN A 129 24.46 -8.02 30.80
C GLN A 129 24.00 -8.44 29.40
N MET A 130 24.79 -8.11 28.36
CA MET A 130 24.55 -8.59 27.00
C MET A 130 25.02 -10.03 26.82
N GLU A 131 26.00 -10.48 27.60
CA GLU A 131 26.48 -11.86 27.60
C GLU A 131 25.32 -12.85 27.90
N GLY A 132 25.14 -13.84 27.02
CA GLY A 132 24.02 -14.78 27.12
C GLY A 132 22.66 -14.24 26.62
N GLY A 133 22.60 -12.95 26.28
CA GLY A 133 21.44 -12.29 25.67
C GLY A 133 21.13 -12.77 24.25
N THR A 134 20.02 -12.27 23.72
CA THR A 134 19.46 -12.63 22.41
C THR A 134 19.13 -11.38 21.60
N ALA A 135 19.62 -11.28 20.37
CA ALA A 135 19.11 -10.30 19.40
C ALA A 135 18.00 -10.89 18.55
N TYR A 136 16.98 -10.10 18.25
CA TYR A 136 15.93 -10.42 17.27
C TYR A 136 16.01 -9.40 16.14
N VAL A 137 16.36 -9.85 14.94
CA VAL A 137 16.57 -9.00 13.76
C VAL A 137 15.61 -9.40 12.65
N THR A 138 14.92 -8.42 12.06
CA THR A 138 13.89 -8.69 11.04
C THR A 138 14.44 -9.15 9.69
N LEU A 139 15.71 -8.87 9.40
CA LEU A 139 16.39 -9.28 8.17
C LEU A 139 17.79 -9.76 8.52
N GLU A 140 18.37 -10.64 7.71
CA GLU A 140 19.73 -11.12 7.91
C GLU A 140 20.72 -9.96 8.07
N PRO A 141 21.57 -9.99 9.12
CA PRO A 141 22.60 -8.98 9.31
C PRO A 141 23.58 -8.93 8.13
N CYS A 142 23.91 -7.71 7.71
CA CYS A 142 24.82 -7.56 6.58
C CYS A 142 26.22 -8.08 6.91
N HIS A 143 26.84 -8.76 5.95
CA HIS A 143 28.24 -9.16 5.99
C HIS A 143 29.14 -8.17 5.25
N ALA A 144 30.44 -8.21 5.53
CA ALA A 144 31.47 -7.47 4.80
C ALA A 144 31.32 -7.71 3.29
N GLY A 145 31.31 -6.62 2.52
CA GLY A 145 31.12 -6.66 1.07
C GLY A 145 32.03 -5.66 0.36
N VAL A 146 32.41 -5.99 -0.88
CA VAL A 146 33.28 -5.13 -1.70
C VAL A 146 32.62 -3.76 -1.90
N GLY A 147 33.29 -2.69 -1.47
CA GLY A 147 32.83 -1.30 -1.63
C GLY A 147 31.89 -0.78 -0.53
N LYS A 148 31.64 -1.52 0.55
CA LYS A 148 30.88 -1.01 1.71
C LYS A 148 31.77 -0.23 2.67
N THR A 149 31.30 0.95 3.06
CA THR A 149 31.98 1.84 4.02
C THR A 149 31.46 1.72 5.45
N THR A 150 30.26 1.15 5.63
CA THR A 150 29.68 0.86 6.95
C THR A 150 30.22 -0.46 7.50
N PRO A 151 30.67 -0.51 8.77
CA PRO A 151 31.06 -1.76 9.43
C PRO A 151 29.94 -2.81 9.35
N PRO A 152 30.26 -4.09 9.14
CA PRO A 152 29.25 -5.13 8.95
C PRO A 152 28.58 -5.47 10.29
N CYS A 153 27.28 -5.79 10.22
CA CYS A 153 26.44 -5.91 11.41
C CYS A 153 26.66 -7.23 12.14
N ASP A 154 27.02 -8.28 11.42
CA ASP A 154 27.38 -9.57 12.00
C ASP A 154 28.65 -9.49 12.87
N GLU A 155 29.71 -8.80 12.44
CA GLU A 155 30.90 -8.55 13.28
C GLU A 155 30.55 -7.77 14.54
N ALA A 156 29.70 -6.75 14.44
CA ALA A 156 29.26 -5.98 15.59
C ALA A 156 28.47 -6.84 16.60
N LEU A 157 27.61 -7.73 16.11
CA LEU A 157 26.89 -8.69 16.95
C LEU A 157 27.84 -9.70 17.60
N VAL A 158 28.84 -10.22 16.90
CA VAL A 158 29.88 -11.10 17.49
C VAL A 158 30.64 -10.36 18.61
N ALA A 159 31.08 -9.13 18.35
CA ALA A 159 31.83 -8.33 19.32
C ALA A 159 31.04 -8.02 20.60
N SER A 160 29.71 -7.91 20.49
CA SER A 160 28.81 -7.60 21.60
C SER A 160 28.75 -8.67 22.70
N GLY A 161 29.15 -9.91 22.41
CA GLY A 161 29.09 -11.04 23.36
C GLY A 161 27.71 -11.71 23.45
N LEU A 162 26.76 -11.35 22.57
CA LEU A 162 25.47 -12.02 22.47
C LEU A 162 25.64 -13.51 22.13
N ARG A 163 24.82 -14.36 22.74
CA ARG A 163 24.88 -15.82 22.56
C ARG A 163 23.93 -16.32 21.48
N ARG A 164 22.79 -15.63 21.29
CA ARG A 164 21.73 -16.04 20.37
C ARG A 164 21.33 -14.91 19.44
N VAL A 165 21.01 -15.24 18.20
CA VAL A 165 20.41 -14.32 17.24
C VAL A 165 19.24 -15.02 16.55
N HIS A 166 18.05 -14.45 16.69
CA HIS A 166 16.88 -14.83 15.92
C HIS A 166 16.75 -13.90 14.72
N ILE A 167 16.61 -14.49 13.54
CA ILE A 167 16.47 -13.78 12.26
C ILE A 167 15.14 -14.16 11.65
N ALA A 168 14.33 -13.19 11.23
CA ALA A 168 13.05 -13.51 10.58
C ALA A 168 13.25 -13.98 9.15
N LEU A 169 14.02 -13.25 8.34
CA LEU A 169 14.22 -13.53 6.92
C LEU A 169 15.71 -13.50 6.54
N VAL A 170 16.10 -14.40 5.65
CA VAL A 170 17.38 -14.32 4.91
C VAL A 170 17.25 -13.21 3.86
N ASP A 171 18.29 -12.40 3.69
CA ASP A 171 18.27 -11.33 2.69
C ASP A 171 18.41 -11.94 1.28
N PRO A 172 17.45 -11.71 0.35
CA PRO A 172 17.58 -12.19 -1.02
C PRO A 172 18.62 -11.41 -1.85
N ASP A 173 19.11 -10.27 -1.37
CA ASP A 173 20.02 -9.41 -2.12
C ASP A 173 21.48 -9.92 -2.04
N PRO A 174 22.04 -10.47 -3.14
CA PRO A 174 23.38 -11.04 -3.13
C PRO A 174 24.47 -10.00 -2.84
N THR A 175 24.18 -8.70 -2.97
CA THR A 175 25.14 -7.63 -2.64
C THR A 175 25.41 -7.50 -1.14
N PHE A 176 24.58 -8.12 -0.29
CA PHE A 176 24.77 -8.15 1.16
C PHE A 176 25.52 -9.39 1.66
N GLY A 177 26.04 -10.19 0.72
CA GLY A 177 27.00 -11.26 0.97
C GLY A 177 26.38 -12.60 1.33
N ASN A 178 25.08 -12.67 1.67
CA ASN A 178 24.35 -13.89 2.07
C ASN A 178 25.14 -14.81 3.01
N ALA A 179 25.99 -14.19 3.84
CA ALA A 179 27.00 -14.85 4.66
C ALA A 179 26.89 -14.45 6.13
N GLY A 180 26.01 -13.50 6.49
CA GLY A 180 25.87 -13.02 7.86
C GLY A 180 25.44 -14.13 8.81
N VAL A 181 24.49 -14.98 8.38
CA VAL A 181 24.11 -16.19 9.13
C VAL A 181 25.29 -17.15 9.33
N GLY A 182 26.09 -17.36 8.28
CA GLY A 182 27.26 -18.24 8.32
C GLY A 182 28.33 -17.72 9.28
N HIS A 183 28.70 -16.46 9.12
CA HIS A 183 29.71 -15.78 9.93
C HIS A 183 29.36 -15.80 11.43
N LEU A 184 28.10 -15.52 11.79
CA LEU A 184 27.63 -15.59 13.18
C LEU A 184 27.81 -17.01 13.76
N ARG A 185 27.43 -18.05 13.02
CA ARG A 185 27.56 -19.44 13.46
C ARG A 185 29.02 -19.88 13.61
N GLU A 186 29.87 -19.48 12.69
CA GLU A 186 31.32 -19.75 12.73
C GLU A 186 31.99 -19.14 13.97
N HIS A 187 31.47 -18.01 14.46
CA HIS A 187 31.92 -17.35 15.68
C HIS A 187 31.16 -17.78 16.94
N GLY A 188 30.44 -18.91 16.89
CA GLY A 188 29.84 -19.55 18.06
C GLY A 188 28.51 -18.95 18.53
N VAL A 189 27.88 -18.08 17.73
CA VAL A 189 26.53 -17.57 17.99
C VAL A 189 25.49 -18.60 17.57
N ASP A 190 24.51 -18.88 18.43
CA ASP A 190 23.36 -19.73 18.11
C ASP A 190 22.33 -18.95 17.28
N VAL A 191 22.18 -19.32 16.01
CA VAL A 191 21.36 -18.59 15.03
C VAL A 191 20.13 -19.38 14.60
N THR A 192 18.95 -18.87 14.95
CA THR A 192 17.65 -19.38 14.51
C THR A 192 17.07 -18.49 13.41
N VAL A 193 16.80 -19.07 12.24
CA VAL A 193 16.19 -18.37 11.09
C VAL A 193 14.72 -18.77 10.96
N GLY A 194 13.85 -17.81 10.64
CA GLY A 194 12.43 -18.05 10.37
C GLY A 194 11.48 -17.62 11.50
N THR A 195 11.99 -16.93 12.54
CA THR A 195 11.15 -16.47 13.67
C THR A 195 10.16 -15.41 13.17
N ALA A 196 8.86 -15.58 13.40
CA ALA A 196 7.78 -14.73 12.87
C ALA A 196 7.90 -14.35 11.36
N ALA A 197 8.51 -15.21 10.53
CA ALA A 197 8.89 -14.89 9.15
C ALA A 197 7.71 -14.40 8.28
N ALA A 198 6.52 -14.97 8.45
CA ALA A 198 5.35 -14.60 7.66
C ALA A 198 4.92 -13.14 7.87
N ALA A 199 4.97 -12.65 9.11
CA ALA A 199 4.61 -11.27 9.44
C ALA A 199 5.65 -10.28 8.89
N VAL A 200 6.93 -10.61 9.05
CA VAL A 200 8.03 -9.78 8.55
C VAL A 200 8.06 -9.75 7.02
N ALA A 201 7.83 -10.88 6.36
CA ALA A 201 7.71 -10.95 4.90
C ALA A 201 6.52 -10.15 4.37
N ALA A 202 5.41 -10.12 5.11
CA ALA A 202 4.24 -9.33 4.75
C ALA A 202 4.52 -7.82 4.80
N SER A 203 5.32 -7.37 5.77
CA SER A 203 5.80 -5.99 5.83
C SER A 203 6.78 -5.71 4.68
N LEU A 204 7.84 -6.50 4.55
CA LEU A 204 8.92 -6.29 3.57
C LEU A 204 8.57 -6.67 2.11
N ARG A 205 7.31 -6.96 1.78
CA ARG A 205 6.90 -7.38 0.41
C ARG A 205 7.51 -6.50 -0.70
N PRO A 206 7.49 -5.15 -0.61
CA PRO A 206 8.04 -4.32 -1.68
C PRO A 206 9.55 -4.50 -1.87
N TYR A 207 10.28 -4.60 -0.76
CA TYR A 207 11.72 -4.84 -0.78
C TYR A 207 12.04 -6.22 -1.36
N LEU A 208 11.40 -7.26 -0.83
CA LEU A 208 11.62 -8.64 -1.26
C LEU A 208 11.27 -8.85 -2.75
N HIS A 209 10.16 -8.27 -3.20
CA HIS A 209 9.77 -8.33 -4.61
C HIS A 209 10.83 -7.67 -5.49
N HIS A 210 11.22 -6.42 -5.19
CA HIS A 210 12.22 -5.71 -5.98
C HIS A 210 13.57 -6.43 -6.04
N ARG A 211 14.03 -7.01 -4.93
CA ARG A 211 15.30 -7.76 -4.93
C ARG A 211 15.24 -9.03 -5.76
N ARG A 212 14.08 -9.68 -5.86
CA ARG A 212 13.89 -10.89 -6.67
C ARG A 212 13.68 -10.61 -8.15
N THR A 213 12.88 -9.59 -8.47
CA THR A 213 12.38 -9.35 -9.84
C THR A 213 13.04 -8.17 -10.53
N ARG A 214 13.71 -7.29 -9.76
CA ARG A 214 14.16 -5.95 -10.18
C ARG A 214 13.03 -5.00 -10.59
N LEU A 215 11.77 -5.37 -10.34
CA LEU A 215 10.59 -4.55 -10.64
C LEU A 215 10.00 -3.95 -9.34
N PRO A 216 9.29 -2.82 -9.42
CA PRO A 216 8.53 -2.30 -8.29
C PRO A 216 7.40 -3.24 -7.89
N TYR A 217 7.13 -3.34 -6.59
CA TYR A 217 5.89 -3.94 -6.09
C TYR A 217 4.73 -2.97 -6.31
N VAL A 218 3.81 -3.36 -7.17
CA VAL A 218 2.73 -2.50 -7.65
C VAL A 218 1.50 -2.67 -6.77
N VAL A 219 1.07 -1.56 -6.18
CA VAL A 219 -0.14 -1.42 -5.38
C VAL A 219 -1.15 -0.58 -6.14
N LEU A 220 -2.22 -1.22 -6.60
CA LEU A 220 -3.37 -0.52 -7.16
C LEU A 220 -4.19 0.10 -6.04
N LYS A 221 -4.65 1.33 -6.25
CA LYS A 221 -5.59 2.00 -5.35
C LYS A 221 -6.81 2.45 -6.12
N ALA A 222 -7.98 2.11 -5.58
CA ALA A 222 -9.27 2.59 -6.08
C ALA A 222 -10.11 3.10 -4.90
N ALA A 223 -10.97 4.07 -5.18
CA ALA A 223 -11.90 4.62 -4.18
C ALA A 223 -13.33 4.67 -4.73
N PRO A 224 -13.96 3.52 -5.03
CA PRO A 224 -15.30 3.51 -5.58
C PRO A 224 -16.38 3.73 -4.51
N SER A 225 -17.58 4.04 -4.96
CA SER A 225 -18.82 3.93 -4.21
C SER A 225 -19.16 2.47 -3.87
N ALA A 226 -20.16 2.26 -3.00
CA ALA A 226 -20.62 0.94 -2.60
C ALA A 226 -21.10 0.08 -3.77
N ASP A 227 -21.63 0.71 -4.82
CA ASP A 227 -22.04 0.06 -6.05
C ASP A 227 -20.91 -0.04 -7.10
N GLY A 228 -19.68 0.40 -6.81
CA GLY A 228 -18.51 0.15 -7.65
C GLY A 228 -18.24 1.20 -8.74
N ALA A 229 -18.49 2.47 -8.48
CA ALA A 229 -18.22 3.58 -9.40
C ALA A 229 -17.25 4.62 -8.81
N ILE A 230 -16.44 5.25 -9.67
CA ILE A 230 -15.42 6.26 -9.29
C ILE A 230 -15.79 7.69 -9.70
N ALA A 231 -16.88 7.86 -10.45
CA ALA A 231 -17.45 9.16 -10.79
C ALA A 231 -18.89 8.98 -11.30
N CYS A 232 -19.73 9.99 -11.15
CA CYS A 232 -21.03 10.10 -11.80
C CYS A 232 -20.88 10.16 -13.33
N ALA A 233 -22.00 10.04 -14.06
CA ALA A 233 -22.02 10.11 -15.53
C ALA A 233 -21.40 11.43 -16.05
N ASP A 234 -21.69 12.54 -15.37
CA ASP A 234 -21.16 13.88 -15.65
C ASP A 234 -19.66 14.04 -15.32
N GLY A 235 -19.04 13.05 -14.67
CA GLY A 235 -17.64 13.06 -14.25
C GLY A 235 -17.39 13.58 -12.84
N SER A 236 -18.41 14.05 -12.12
CA SER A 236 -18.26 14.47 -10.72
C SER A 236 -17.90 13.29 -9.81
N SER A 237 -16.91 13.46 -8.94
CA SER A 237 -16.32 12.38 -8.13
C SER A 237 -15.94 12.79 -6.69
N GLN A 238 -16.06 14.07 -6.36
CA GLN A 238 -15.67 14.62 -5.06
C GLN A 238 -16.89 14.88 -4.18
N TRP A 239 -17.04 14.26 -3.01
CA TRP A 239 -16.21 13.19 -2.44
C TRP A 239 -17.02 11.90 -2.29
N ILE A 240 -16.60 10.85 -2.99
CA ILE A 240 -17.09 9.48 -2.80
C ILE A 240 -16.67 8.92 -1.44
N THR A 241 -15.41 9.11 -1.05
CA THR A 241 -14.87 8.64 0.25
C THR A 241 -14.63 9.80 1.21
N GLY A 242 -14.83 9.54 2.50
CA GLY A 242 -14.70 10.47 3.61
C GLY A 242 -13.25 10.78 4.03
N GLY A 243 -13.11 11.62 5.06
CA GLY A 243 -11.81 12.10 5.54
C GLY A 243 -10.88 10.99 6.02
N GLY A 244 -11.40 10.00 6.74
CA GLY A 244 -10.62 8.86 7.26
C GLY A 244 -9.97 8.03 6.15
N ALA A 245 -10.72 7.71 5.09
CA ALA A 245 -10.19 7.02 3.92
C ALA A 245 -9.11 7.83 3.18
N ARG A 246 -9.33 9.15 3.04
CA ARG A 246 -8.34 10.03 2.40
C ARG A 246 -7.06 10.17 3.21
N ALA A 247 -7.15 10.22 4.54
CA ALA A 247 -6.01 10.25 5.43
C ALA A 247 -5.21 8.94 5.37
N HIS A 248 -5.90 7.80 5.44
CA HIS A 248 -5.26 6.49 5.28
C HIS A 248 -4.57 6.34 3.91
N ALA A 249 -5.16 6.87 2.83
CA ALA A 249 -4.54 6.89 1.52
C ALA A 249 -3.26 7.75 1.47
N GLN A 250 -3.12 8.79 2.30
CA GLN A 250 -1.86 9.55 2.41
C GLN A 250 -0.73 8.70 3.00
N LEU A 251 -1.01 7.82 3.97
CA LEU A 251 -0.01 6.89 4.48
C LEU A 251 0.45 5.89 3.40
N LEU A 252 -0.49 5.43 2.57
CA LEU A 252 -0.14 4.60 1.40
C LEU A 252 0.78 5.37 0.44
N ARG A 253 0.45 6.62 0.13
CA ARG A 253 1.30 7.49 -0.70
C ARG A 253 2.69 7.69 -0.09
N ALA A 254 2.76 7.98 1.22
CA ALA A 254 4.03 8.17 1.92
C ALA A 254 4.90 6.93 1.87
N SER A 255 4.30 5.74 1.94
CA SER A 255 5.03 4.47 1.83
C SER A 255 5.36 4.04 0.40
N SER A 256 4.90 4.80 -0.60
CA SER A 256 5.14 4.51 -2.01
C SER A 256 6.21 5.45 -2.54
N ARG A 257 7.29 4.91 -3.12
CA ARG A 257 8.37 5.76 -3.63
C ARG A 257 8.01 6.45 -4.93
N ALA A 258 6.98 5.95 -5.62
CA ALA A 258 6.37 6.58 -6.78
C ALA A 258 4.85 6.45 -6.76
N ILE A 259 4.17 7.44 -7.35
CA ILE A 259 2.73 7.44 -7.61
C ILE A 259 2.52 7.61 -9.12
N LEU A 260 1.77 6.71 -9.73
CA LEU A 260 1.50 6.71 -11.17
C LEU A 260 0.03 6.98 -11.46
N VAL A 261 -0.20 7.93 -12.37
CA VAL A 261 -1.49 8.23 -12.98
C VAL A 261 -1.41 8.14 -14.51
N GLY A 262 -2.54 7.97 -15.17
CA GLY A 262 -2.65 8.11 -16.63
C GLY A 262 -3.00 9.55 -17.02
N SER A 263 -2.71 9.94 -18.26
CA SER A 263 -3.01 11.29 -18.78
C SER A 263 -4.48 11.69 -18.65
N GLY A 264 -5.43 10.74 -18.70
CA GLY A 264 -6.85 11.02 -18.47
C GLY A 264 -7.12 11.58 -17.07
N THR A 265 -6.53 10.99 -16.03
CA THR A 265 -6.63 11.48 -14.64
C THR A 265 -5.86 12.77 -14.45
N ALA A 266 -4.67 12.89 -15.05
CA ALA A 266 -3.88 14.13 -15.01
C ALA A 266 -4.66 15.34 -15.53
N LEU A 267 -5.42 15.15 -16.62
CA LEU A 267 -6.20 16.22 -17.26
C LEU A 267 -7.54 16.49 -16.56
N ALA A 268 -8.20 15.46 -16.03
CA ALA A 268 -9.53 15.61 -15.42
C ALA A 268 -9.45 16.21 -14.01
N ASP A 269 -8.47 15.77 -13.21
CA ASP A 269 -8.43 16.07 -11.78
C ASP A 269 -7.32 17.08 -11.40
N GLU A 270 -6.43 17.42 -12.35
CA GLU A 270 -5.21 18.23 -12.14
C GLU A 270 -4.51 17.93 -10.80
N PRO A 271 -4.19 16.65 -10.50
CA PRO A 271 -3.76 16.29 -9.17
C PRO A 271 -2.32 16.75 -8.91
N ARG A 272 -2.04 17.24 -7.70
CA ARG A 272 -0.65 17.54 -7.29
C ARG A 272 0.20 16.31 -7.07
N LEU A 273 -0.43 15.20 -6.65
CA LEU A 273 0.20 13.93 -6.22
C LEU A 273 1.30 14.08 -5.15
N THR A 274 1.23 15.14 -4.34
CA THR A 274 2.12 15.37 -3.19
C THR A 274 1.55 14.73 -1.92
N LEU A 275 2.43 14.55 -0.93
CA LEU A 275 2.04 14.18 0.44
C LEU A 275 1.37 15.38 1.11
N ARG A 276 0.29 15.11 1.84
CA ARG A 276 -0.43 16.07 2.68
C ARG A 276 -0.59 15.46 4.07
N LEU A 277 0.52 15.40 4.81
CA LEU A 277 0.56 14.73 6.12
C LEU A 277 -0.02 15.60 7.24
N ASP A 278 -0.22 16.89 7.02
CA ASP A 278 -0.98 17.75 7.93
C ASP A 278 -2.46 17.30 8.03
N ASP A 279 -3.00 16.76 6.93
CA ASP A 279 -4.36 16.20 6.88
C ASP A 279 -4.43 14.74 7.41
N ALA A 280 -3.27 14.12 7.65
CA ALA A 280 -3.13 12.68 7.86
C ALA A 280 -1.87 12.40 8.69
N PRO A 281 -1.94 12.55 10.02
CA PRO A 281 -0.75 12.41 10.85
C PRO A 281 -0.19 10.99 10.71
N VAL A 282 1.10 10.94 10.39
CA VAL A 282 1.90 9.71 10.49
C VAL A 282 1.88 9.26 11.96
N PRO A 283 1.85 7.95 12.25
CA PRO A 283 1.98 7.48 13.63
C PRO A 283 3.18 8.15 14.31
N PRO A 284 3.03 8.65 15.55
CA PRO A 284 4.03 9.48 16.21
C PRO A 284 5.37 8.76 16.41
N GLU A 285 5.36 7.43 16.41
CA GLU A 285 6.55 6.61 16.53
C GLU A 285 7.35 6.43 15.22
N TRP A 286 6.81 6.85 14.07
CA TRP A 286 7.50 6.75 12.78
C TRP A 286 8.36 7.97 12.49
N HIS A 287 9.48 7.77 11.80
CA HIS A 287 10.36 8.85 11.43
C HIS A 287 9.81 9.74 10.32
N THR A 288 10.08 11.03 10.49
CA THR A 288 9.74 12.11 9.56
C THR A 288 10.94 13.05 9.38
N PRO A 289 11.03 13.85 8.29
CA PRO A 289 10.04 13.97 7.22
C PRO A 289 10.02 12.73 6.32
N ALA A 290 8.81 12.30 5.93
CA ALA A 290 8.66 11.27 4.91
C ALA A 290 9.25 11.76 3.58
N VAL A 291 9.88 10.86 2.84
CA VAL A 291 10.39 11.20 1.50
C VAL A 291 9.23 11.25 0.52
N GLY A 292 9.05 12.38 -0.16
CA GLY A 292 8.00 12.55 -1.17
C GLY A 292 8.12 11.55 -2.34
N PRO A 293 7.00 11.07 -2.88
CA PRO A 293 7.01 10.15 -4.01
C PRO A 293 7.43 10.85 -5.31
N LEU A 294 8.08 10.10 -6.21
CA LEU A 294 8.18 10.47 -7.62
C LEU A 294 6.78 10.46 -8.24
N ARG A 295 6.39 11.53 -8.94
CA ARG A 295 5.13 11.58 -9.69
C ARG A 295 5.37 10.99 -11.06
N VAL A 296 4.60 9.99 -11.44
CA VAL A 296 4.73 9.29 -12.71
C VAL A 296 3.47 9.50 -13.53
N VAL A 297 3.62 9.93 -14.78
CA VAL A 297 2.49 10.15 -15.69
C VAL A 297 2.67 9.29 -16.93
N LEU A 298 1.66 8.50 -17.26
CA LEU A 298 1.62 7.77 -18.53
C LEU A 298 0.88 8.62 -19.57
N ASP A 299 1.61 9.15 -20.54
CA ASP A 299 1.06 9.98 -21.61
C ASP A 299 1.68 9.66 -22.97
N GLY A 300 1.20 8.57 -23.57
CA GLY A 300 1.71 8.08 -24.85
C GLY A 300 1.48 9.01 -26.05
N ARG A 301 0.58 10.01 -25.94
CA ARG A 301 0.21 10.92 -27.03
C ARG A 301 0.56 12.39 -26.76
N GLY A 302 1.21 12.70 -25.63
CA GLY A 302 1.64 14.06 -25.30
C GLY A 302 0.50 15.05 -25.08
N ARG A 303 -0.55 14.65 -24.36
CA ARG A 303 -1.74 15.46 -24.06
C ARG A 303 -1.56 16.40 -22.86
N VAL A 304 -0.73 16.04 -21.89
CA VAL A 304 -0.57 16.78 -20.63
C VAL A 304 0.46 17.89 -20.85
N VAL A 305 0.01 19.08 -21.23
CA VAL A 305 0.88 20.23 -21.55
C VAL A 305 0.78 21.39 -20.54
N SER A 306 0.01 21.19 -19.47
CA SER A 306 -0.16 22.17 -18.39
C SER A 306 -0.58 21.46 -17.10
N GLY A 307 -0.63 22.20 -16.00
CA GLY A 307 -1.14 21.75 -14.71
C GLY A 307 -0.06 21.37 -13.70
N PRO A 308 -0.46 21.01 -12.47
CA PRO A 308 0.46 20.89 -11.33
C PRO A 308 1.51 19.80 -11.47
N LEU A 309 1.28 18.80 -12.33
CA LEU A 309 2.22 17.72 -12.59
C LEU A 309 3.46 18.19 -13.35
N LEU A 310 3.39 19.33 -14.02
CA LEU A 310 4.53 19.95 -14.70
C LEU A 310 5.27 20.98 -13.84
N ASP A 311 4.86 21.18 -12.59
CA ASP A 311 5.54 22.09 -11.66
C ASP A 311 6.60 21.33 -10.84
N PRO A 312 7.91 21.49 -11.13
CA PRO A 312 8.97 20.76 -10.44
C PRO A 312 9.16 21.24 -8.99
N THR A 313 8.61 22.41 -8.60
CA THR A 313 8.71 22.92 -7.23
C THR A 313 7.82 22.15 -6.25
N LEU A 314 6.77 21.49 -6.76
CA LEU A 314 5.88 20.66 -5.94
C LEU A 314 6.47 19.28 -5.62
N ALA A 315 7.06 18.63 -6.63
CA ALA A 315 7.72 17.33 -6.53
C ALA A 315 8.37 16.96 -7.88
N PRO A 316 9.37 16.05 -7.91
CA PRO A 316 9.87 15.52 -9.18
C PRO A 316 8.78 14.78 -9.95
N THR A 317 8.77 14.97 -11.28
CA THR A 317 7.86 14.29 -12.21
C THR A 317 8.64 13.58 -13.29
N LEU A 318 8.20 12.35 -13.61
CA LEU A 318 8.64 11.55 -14.74
C LEU A 318 7.44 11.27 -15.65
N ILE A 319 7.54 11.63 -16.92
CA ILE A 319 6.54 11.32 -17.95
C ILE A 319 7.04 10.17 -18.80
N PHE A 320 6.26 9.09 -18.85
CA PHE A 320 6.44 8.04 -19.85
C PHE A 320 5.61 8.34 -21.08
N THR A 321 6.26 8.34 -22.24
CA THR A 321 5.64 8.67 -23.52
C THR A 321 6.05 7.71 -24.62
N THR A 322 5.53 7.88 -25.84
CA THR A 322 5.93 7.09 -27.01
C THR A 322 6.41 7.99 -28.15
N ALA A 323 6.94 7.38 -29.21
CA ALA A 323 7.24 8.07 -30.47
C ALA A 323 6.03 8.81 -31.09
N ALA A 324 4.78 8.46 -30.70
CA ALA A 324 3.58 9.15 -31.17
C ALA A 324 3.36 10.52 -30.51
N ALA A 325 4.07 10.86 -29.43
CA ALA A 325 3.94 12.15 -28.78
C ALA A 325 4.59 13.27 -29.62
N PRO A 326 3.85 14.37 -29.91
CA PRO A 326 4.38 15.48 -30.70
C PRO A 326 5.63 16.11 -30.09
N ALA A 327 6.55 16.57 -30.94
CA ALA A 327 7.74 17.31 -30.51
C ALA A 327 7.40 18.58 -29.70
N SER A 328 6.25 19.20 -29.97
CA SER A 328 5.77 20.35 -29.20
C SER A 328 5.49 20.00 -27.74
N SER A 329 4.89 18.85 -27.46
CA SER A 329 4.60 18.41 -26.09
C SER A 329 5.88 18.11 -25.34
N ARG A 330 6.86 17.48 -26.01
CA ARG A 330 8.18 17.20 -25.42
C ARG A 330 8.91 18.48 -25.02
N ARG A 331 8.90 19.49 -25.89
CA ARG A 331 9.48 20.82 -25.58
C ARG A 331 8.82 21.48 -24.37
N VAL A 332 7.51 21.31 -24.18
CA VAL A 332 6.81 21.82 -23.00
C VAL A 332 7.31 21.13 -21.73
N TRP A 333 7.46 19.81 -21.75
CA TRP A 333 7.98 19.05 -20.60
C TRP A 333 9.43 19.40 -20.27
N GLU A 334 10.29 19.46 -21.29
CA GLU A 334 11.69 19.85 -21.15
C GLU A 334 11.83 21.28 -20.58
N ALA A 335 11.05 22.23 -21.11
CA ALA A 335 11.04 23.61 -20.62
C ALA A 335 10.52 23.72 -19.17
N ALA A 336 9.63 22.81 -18.77
CA ALA A 336 9.15 22.71 -17.39
C ALA A 336 10.13 22.01 -16.43
N GLY A 337 11.25 21.47 -16.93
CA GLY A 337 12.21 20.70 -16.13
C GLY A 337 11.69 19.33 -15.72
N VAL A 338 10.70 18.80 -16.45
CA VAL A 338 10.13 17.47 -16.23
C VAL A 338 10.94 16.43 -16.98
N GLU A 339 11.26 15.33 -16.31
CA GLU A 339 11.96 14.22 -16.93
C GLU A 339 11.02 13.45 -17.86
N VAL A 340 11.50 13.07 -19.05
CA VAL A 340 10.73 12.36 -20.07
C VAL A 340 11.46 11.06 -20.43
N CYS A 341 10.76 9.93 -20.33
CA CYS A 341 11.24 8.63 -20.76
C CYS A 341 10.36 8.15 -21.93
N GLU A 342 10.99 7.95 -23.09
CA GLU A 342 10.31 7.32 -24.22
C GLU A 342 10.36 5.80 -24.07
N VAL A 343 9.19 5.17 -24.18
CA VAL A 343 9.00 3.73 -24.18
C VAL A 343 8.17 3.31 -25.39
N GLY A 344 8.17 2.01 -25.67
CA GLY A 344 7.31 1.41 -26.69
C GLY A 344 5.82 1.62 -26.39
N ALA A 345 4.99 1.46 -27.42
CA ALA A 345 3.55 1.45 -27.26
C ALA A 345 3.09 0.23 -26.45
N GLY A 346 1.94 0.34 -25.80
CA GLY A 346 1.30 -0.78 -25.12
C GLY A 346 0.65 -1.78 -26.10
N PRO A 347 -0.08 -2.77 -25.58
CA PRO A 347 -0.82 -3.73 -26.39
C PRO A 347 -1.70 -3.04 -27.46
N HIS A 348 -1.75 -3.62 -28.66
CA HIS A 348 -2.47 -3.07 -29.82
C HIS A 348 -1.99 -1.67 -30.27
N GLY A 349 -0.81 -1.23 -29.84
CA GLY A 349 -0.26 0.09 -30.21
C GLY A 349 -0.88 1.25 -29.43
N GLU A 350 -1.62 0.97 -28.36
CA GLU A 350 -2.27 1.99 -27.52
C GLU A 350 -1.54 2.19 -26.19
N GLY A 351 -1.51 3.44 -25.71
CA GLY A 351 -0.86 3.80 -24.46
C GLY A 351 0.65 3.60 -24.50
N VAL A 352 1.24 3.18 -23.38
CA VAL A 352 2.68 2.94 -23.20
C VAL A 352 2.90 1.50 -22.72
N SER A 353 4.08 0.94 -22.99
CA SER A 353 4.48 -0.40 -22.51
C SER A 353 4.66 -0.39 -20.99
N LEU A 354 3.74 -1.05 -20.26
CA LEU A 354 3.83 -1.15 -18.80
C LEU A 354 5.07 -1.94 -18.36
N GLU A 355 5.50 -2.94 -19.15
CA GLU A 355 6.73 -3.69 -18.87
C GLU A 355 7.94 -2.76 -18.82
N GLN A 356 8.14 -1.94 -19.86
CA GLN A 356 9.27 -1.00 -19.92
C GLN A 356 9.18 0.08 -18.84
N VAL A 357 7.97 0.55 -18.52
CA VAL A 357 7.72 1.46 -17.39
C VAL A 357 8.18 0.83 -16.07
N LEU A 358 7.80 -0.42 -15.80
CA LEU A 358 8.16 -1.10 -14.55
C LEU A 358 9.66 -1.42 -14.49
N VAL A 359 10.29 -1.82 -15.60
CA VAL A 359 11.74 -2.01 -15.69
C VAL A 359 12.49 -0.72 -15.36
N GLU A 360 12.08 0.40 -15.95
CA GLU A 360 12.72 1.70 -15.72
C GLU A 360 12.57 2.15 -14.26
N LEU A 361 11.37 2.07 -13.70
CA LEU A 361 11.12 2.42 -12.29
C LEU A 361 11.88 1.48 -11.34
N GLY A 362 11.97 0.20 -11.68
CA GLY A 362 12.74 -0.79 -10.95
C GLY A 362 14.24 -0.48 -10.93
N GLY A 363 14.81 -0.09 -12.07
CA GLY A 363 16.20 0.36 -12.20
C GLY A 363 16.52 1.60 -11.37
N ARG A 364 15.53 2.48 -11.15
CA ARG A 364 15.63 3.66 -10.28
C ARG A 364 15.52 3.34 -8.78
N GLY A 365 15.32 2.08 -8.41
CA GLY A 365 15.16 1.64 -7.02
C GLY A 365 13.79 1.95 -6.42
N VAL A 366 12.75 2.11 -7.25
CA VAL A 366 11.36 2.21 -6.77
C VAL A 366 10.93 0.84 -6.22
N LEU A 367 10.92 0.70 -4.89
CA LEU A 367 10.50 -0.55 -4.24
C LEU A 367 8.99 -0.78 -4.34
N GLN A 368 8.19 0.27 -4.08
CA GLN A 368 6.74 0.24 -4.15
C GLN A 368 6.25 1.33 -5.10
N LEU A 369 5.45 0.93 -6.07
CA LEU A 369 4.73 1.81 -6.97
C LEU A 369 3.24 1.82 -6.61
N MET A 370 2.71 2.98 -6.27
CA MET A 370 1.26 3.14 -6.14
C MET A 370 0.67 3.59 -7.47
N VAL A 371 -0.36 2.89 -7.94
CA VAL A 371 -1.13 3.30 -9.13
C VAL A 371 -2.47 3.82 -8.65
N GLU A 372 -2.70 5.12 -8.84
CA GLU A 372 -4.00 5.74 -8.63
C GLU A 372 -4.45 6.35 -9.96
N GLY A 373 -5.68 6.10 -10.39
CA GLY A 373 -6.12 6.61 -11.68
C GLY A 373 -7.45 6.04 -12.13
N GLY A 374 -7.93 6.55 -13.27
CA GLY A 374 -9.20 6.16 -13.87
C GLY A 374 -9.28 4.67 -14.21
N GLY A 375 -10.50 4.18 -14.40
CA GLY A 375 -10.77 2.75 -14.54
C GLY A 375 -10.05 2.06 -15.70
N ALA A 376 -9.71 2.79 -16.76
CA ALA A 376 -8.92 2.26 -17.88
C ALA A 376 -7.50 1.88 -17.44
N LEU A 377 -6.83 2.72 -16.65
CA LEU A 377 -5.47 2.45 -16.17
C LEU A 377 -5.45 1.23 -15.24
N LEU A 378 -6.34 1.21 -14.25
CA LEU A 378 -6.48 0.07 -13.33
C LEU A 378 -6.81 -1.21 -14.10
N GLY A 379 -7.69 -1.11 -15.10
CA GLY A 379 -8.02 -2.18 -16.04
C GLY A 379 -6.79 -2.73 -16.77
N CYS A 380 -5.91 -1.86 -17.29
CA CYS A 380 -4.67 -2.28 -17.96
C CYS A 380 -3.74 -3.07 -17.03
N PHE A 381 -3.53 -2.59 -15.80
CA PHE A 381 -2.68 -3.28 -14.82
C PHE A 381 -3.22 -4.66 -14.43
N LEU A 382 -4.54 -4.77 -14.26
CA LEU A 382 -5.21 -6.03 -13.96
C LEU A 382 -5.21 -6.99 -15.16
N ALA A 383 -5.47 -6.50 -16.37
CA ALA A 383 -5.50 -7.31 -17.59
C ALA A 383 -4.12 -7.90 -17.90
N GLN A 384 -3.06 -7.11 -17.72
CA GLN A 384 -1.67 -7.56 -17.94
C GLN A 384 -1.08 -8.34 -16.77
N ARG A 385 -1.82 -8.44 -15.64
CA ARG A 385 -1.37 -9.10 -14.40
C ARG A 385 0.00 -8.59 -13.93
N VAL A 386 0.15 -7.27 -13.86
CA VAL A 386 1.41 -6.62 -13.43
C VAL A 386 1.27 -5.92 -12.08
N ALA A 387 0.18 -6.20 -11.35
CA ALA A 387 -0.07 -5.69 -10.02
C ALA A 387 -0.04 -6.81 -8.97
N GLN A 388 0.54 -6.53 -7.81
CA GLN A 388 0.63 -7.50 -6.71
C GLN A 388 -0.47 -7.28 -5.67
N GLN A 389 -0.94 -6.04 -5.49
CA GLN A 389 -1.84 -5.70 -4.40
C GLN A 389 -2.90 -4.69 -4.81
N MET A 390 -4.09 -4.80 -4.21
CA MET A 390 -5.19 -3.87 -4.37
C MET A 390 -5.62 -3.29 -3.03
N ARG A 391 -5.65 -1.96 -2.95
CA ARG A 391 -6.16 -1.16 -1.84
C ARG A 391 -7.48 -0.52 -2.27
N LEU A 392 -8.60 -1.13 -1.87
CA LEU A 392 -9.94 -0.75 -2.30
C LEU A 392 -10.66 0.01 -1.19
N TYR A 393 -10.88 1.31 -1.37
CA TYR A 393 -11.58 2.18 -0.43
C TYR A 393 -13.04 2.34 -0.87
N ILE A 394 -13.96 1.62 -0.24
CA ILE A 394 -15.37 1.66 -0.61
C ILE A 394 -16.06 2.76 0.19
N GLY A 395 -16.56 3.77 -0.51
CA GLY A 395 -17.32 4.88 0.04
C GLY A 395 -18.78 4.51 0.32
N ALA A 396 -19.35 5.07 1.40
CA ALA A 396 -20.73 4.84 1.82
C ALA A 396 -21.79 5.59 0.97
N CYS A 397 -21.70 5.47 -0.36
CA CYS A 397 -22.65 6.10 -1.30
C CYS A 397 -22.94 5.18 -2.52
N VAL A 398 -23.96 5.52 -3.30
CA VAL A 398 -24.39 4.81 -4.51
C VAL A 398 -24.55 5.82 -5.64
N LEU A 399 -24.02 5.53 -6.83
CA LEU A 399 -23.99 6.46 -7.97
C LEU A 399 -24.91 6.01 -9.12
N GLY A 400 -25.25 4.72 -9.19
CA GLY A 400 -26.15 4.16 -10.19
C GLY A 400 -25.45 3.60 -11.44
N SER A 401 -26.23 3.02 -12.34
CA SER A 401 -25.74 2.26 -13.49
C SER A 401 -24.94 3.08 -14.51
N ASP A 402 -25.27 4.36 -14.64
CA ASP A 402 -24.68 5.26 -15.65
C ASP A 402 -23.34 5.84 -15.16
N ALA A 403 -22.95 5.52 -13.93
CA ALA A 403 -21.72 5.97 -13.32
C ALA A 403 -20.49 5.24 -13.89
N ARG A 404 -19.34 5.89 -13.79
CA ARG A 404 -18.07 5.38 -14.34
C ARG A 404 -17.49 4.31 -13.43
N ARG A 405 -17.35 3.10 -13.95
CA ARG A 405 -16.77 1.95 -13.22
C ARG A 405 -15.29 2.14 -12.92
N TRP A 406 -14.86 1.58 -11.79
CA TRP A 406 -13.48 1.62 -11.33
C TRP A 406 -12.54 0.66 -12.06
N ILE A 407 -13.08 -0.31 -12.81
CA ILE A 407 -12.35 -1.15 -13.77
C ILE A 407 -13.02 -0.97 -15.13
N GLN A 408 -12.25 -0.54 -16.13
CA GLN A 408 -12.69 -0.37 -17.51
C GLN A 408 -11.74 -1.13 -18.45
N ALA A 409 -11.79 -2.45 -18.36
CA ALA A 409 -11.07 -3.35 -19.27
C ALA A 409 -11.77 -4.72 -19.29
N PRO A 410 -11.67 -5.48 -20.41
CA PRO A 410 -12.09 -6.86 -20.43
C PRO A 410 -11.12 -7.71 -19.60
N ILE A 411 -11.53 -8.08 -18.38
CA ILE A 411 -10.71 -8.91 -17.47
C ILE A 411 -11.02 -10.40 -17.60
N ALA A 412 -12.31 -10.74 -17.68
CA ALA A 412 -12.80 -12.12 -17.76
C ALA A 412 -14.07 -12.14 -18.61
N SER A 413 -14.22 -13.17 -19.44
CA SER A 413 -15.41 -13.38 -20.28
C SER A 413 -16.42 -14.29 -19.59
N SER A 414 -16.00 -15.03 -18.57
CA SER A 414 -16.85 -15.91 -17.74
C SER A 414 -16.47 -15.84 -16.26
N ILE A 415 -17.29 -16.47 -15.40
CA ILE A 415 -17.04 -16.52 -13.95
C ILE A 415 -15.85 -17.43 -13.60
N GLU A 416 -15.54 -18.40 -14.45
CA GLU A 416 -14.39 -19.29 -14.35
C GLU A 416 -13.08 -18.55 -14.64
N GLU A 417 -13.10 -17.60 -15.58
CA GLU A 417 -11.95 -16.76 -15.93
C GLU A 417 -11.70 -15.61 -14.94
N ALA A 418 -12.66 -15.35 -14.05
CA ALA A 418 -12.57 -14.24 -13.10
C ALA A 418 -11.35 -14.36 -12.18
N GLN A 419 -10.59 -13.27 -12.07
CA GLN A 419 -9.47 -13.21 -11.13
C GLN A 419 -9.97 -13.35 -9.69
N ARG A 420 -9.37 -14.25 -8.93
CA ARG A 420 -9.69 -14.48 -7.51
C ARG A 420 -8.57 -13.91 -6.66
N TRP A 421 -8.92 -13.00 -5.77
CA TRP A 421 -7.95 -12.29 -4.92
C TRP A 421 -8.05 -12.79 -3.48
N LYS A 422 -6.93 -12.74 -2.76
CA LYS A 422 -6.87 -13.15 -1.36
C LYS A 422 -7.02 -11.91 -0.47
N LEU A 423 -8.07 -11.87 0.34
CA LEU A 423 -8.24 -10.83 1.35
C LEU A 423 -7.13 -10.94 2.40
N LEU A 424 -6.41 -9.85 2.62
CA LEU A 424 -5.34 -9.72 3.61
C LEU A 424 -5.82 -9.00 4.86
N ASP A 425 -6.61 -7.92 4.70
CA ASP A 425 -7.04 -7.07 5.80
C ASP A 425 -8.34 -6.31 5.46
N VAL A 426 -9.09 -5.93 6.50
CA VAL A 426 -10.31 -5.11 6.42
C VAL A 426 -10.26 -4.05 7.50
N GLN A 427 -10.31 -2.78 7.10
CA GLN A 427 -10.29 -1.66 8.03
C GLN A 427 -11.49 -0.75 7.83
N ARG A 428 -12.21 -0.47 8.92
CA ARG A 428 -13.26 0.55 8.95
C ARG A 428 -12.63 1.93 9.10
N LEU A 429 -12.97 2.86 8.22
CA LEU A 429 -12.44 4.22 8.18
C LEU A 429 -13.59 5.23 8.22
N GLY A 430 -14.14 5.45 9.42
CA GLY A 430 -15.41 6.16 9.58
C GLY A 430 -16.57 5.31 9.07
N ASP A 431 -17.28 5.79 8.05
CA ASP A 431 -18.35 5.04 7.36
C ASP A 431 -17.83 4.30 6.12
N ASP A 432 -16.59 4.55 5.71
CA ASP A 432 -15.94 3.84 4.60
C ASP A 432 -15.28 2.54 5.08
N VAL A 433 -14.93 1.66 4.13
CA VAL A 433 -14.09 0.48 4.38
C VAL A 433 -12.90 0.46 3.43
N CYS A 434 -11.73 0.11 3.94
CA CYS A 434 -10.55 -0.24 3.16
C CYS A 434 -10.38 -1.76 3.16
N LEU A 435 -10.40 -2.36 1.98
CA LEU A 435 -10.10 -3.77 1.76
C LEU A 435 -8.70 -3.90 1.16
N ASP A 436 -7.88 -4.75 1.75
CA ASP A 436 -6.56 -5.09 1.24
C ASP A 436 -6.59 -6.48 0.60
N TYR A 437 -6.26 -6.57 -0.68
CA TYR A 437 -6.22 -7.83 -1.41
C TYR A 437 -4.83 -8.08 -2.01
N LEU A 438 -4.34 -9.30 -1.81
CA LEU A 438 -3.26 -9.84 -2.62
C LEU A 438 -3.84 -10.35 -3.94
N LEU A 439 -3.27 -9.87 -5.05
CA LEU A 439 -3.62 -10.28 -6.39
C LEU A 439 -2.86 -11.57 -6.76
N PRO A 440 -3.43 -12.44 -7.61
CA PRO A 440 -2.72 -13.64 -8.08
C PRO A 440 -1.44 -13.25 -8.82
N GLY A 441 -0.40 -14.07 -8.63
CA GLY A 441 0.94 -13.86 -9.21
C GLY A 441 0.88 -13.52 -10.70
N GLY A 442 1.60 -12.45 -11.04
CA GLY A 442 1.67 -11.89 -12.39
C GLY A 442 2.64 -12.63 -13.30
N ASN A 443 2.74 -12.19 -14.56
CA ASN A 443 3.73 -12.70 -15.53
C ASN A 443 5.21 -12.48 -15.11
N PHE A 444 5.43 -11.86 -13.94
CA PHE A 444 6.73 -11.44 -13.42
C PHE A 444 6.98 -11.91 -11.97
N ASP A 445 6.19 -12.86 -11.46
CA ASP A 445 6.45 -13.52 -10.17
C ASP A 445 7.30 -14.79 -10.41
N PRO A 446 8.52 -14.90 -9.84
CA PRO A 446 9.38 -16.06 -10.04
C PRO A 446 8.89 -17.34 -9.35
#